data_AF-A0A6I0E177-F1
#
_entry.id   AF-A0A6I0E177-F1
#
_cell.length_a   1.000
_cell.length_b   1.000
_cell.length_c   1.000
_cell.angle_alpha   90.00
_cell.angle_beta   90.00
_cell.angle_gamma   90.00
#
_symmetry.space_group_name_H-M   'P 1'
#
loop_
_entity.id
_entity.type
_entity.pdbx_description
1 polymer ?
#
loop_
_entity_poly.entity_id
_entity_poly.type
_entity_poly.pdbx_seq_one_letter_code
_entity_poly.pdbx_strand_id
1 'polypeptide(L)'
;MKPVFLFTTPELDEQLARIQKAVRLSMNGVVADSMKDRGIGYKKNYGVTTLRLKEISRDFEPGQALADRLWLLGIRETMILASMLAPASSFPEGKARKWSAECTNLELIEQTTMNLFQHLPYAAAFALECIHAEKAHVQSVGFTLALRVSTTMTKAQVAEVTRRGLELACSTDSYLIKTIATCLARFTRIDRDTALAIRQQIPEASENEWKGLLVIRKFVSNELIFLGYEQDNS
;
A
#
# COMPACT_ATOMS: atom_id res chain seq x y z
N MET A 1 1.75 27.69 -4.65
CA MET A 1 1.77 26.49 -5.52
C MET A 1 2.30 26.91 -6.88
N LYS A 2 3.43 26.35 -7.34
CA LYS A 2 3.84 26.52 -8.75
C LYS A 2 2.82 25.76 -9.63
N PRO A 3 2.36 26.34 -10.76
CA PRO A 3 1.52 25.61 -11.69
C PRO A 3 2.29 24.39 -12.20
N VAL A 4 1.70 23.20 -12.05
CA VAL A 4 2.20 21.99 -12.68
C VAL A 4 1.84 22.11 -14.16
N PHE A 5 2.79 22.54 -14.98
CA PHE A 5 2.65 22.48 -16.43
C PHE A 5 2.71 20.99 -16.83
N LEU A 6 1.54 20.41 -17.09
CA LEU A 6 1.45 19.09 -17.70
C LEU A 6 1.77 19.27 -19.19
N PHE A 7 2.82 18.60 -19.67
CA PHE A 7 3.05 18.45 -21.09
C PHE A 7 1.79 17.84 -21.73
N THR A 8 1.29 18.47 -22.78
CA THR A 8 0.10 18.03 -23.51
C THR A 8 0.50 17.84 -24.96
N THR A 9 0.25 16.65 -25.49
CA THR A 9 0.40 16.35 -26.92
C THR A 9 -0.92 15.74 -27.39
N PRO A 10 -1.28 15.88 -28.68
CA PRO A 10 -2.48 15.27 -29.22
C PRO A 10 -2.59 13.76 -28.94
N GLU A 11 -1.45 13.05 -28.98
CA GLU A 11 -1.36 11.62 -28.71
C GLU A 11 -1.71 11.31 -27.25
N LEU A 12 -1.21 12.12 -26.31
CA LEU A 12 -1.50 11.96 -24.89
C LEU A 12 -2.98 12.22 -24.57
N ASP A 13 -3.57 13.23 -25.22
CA ASP A 13 -5.00 13.54 -25.08
C ASP A 13 -5.87 12.42 -25.67
N GLU A 14 -5.46 11.82 -26.80
CA GLU A 14 -6.13 10.67 -27.38
C GLU A 14 -6.05 9.44 -26.46
N GLN A 15 -4.87 9.13 -25.92
CA GLN A 15 -4.70 8.04 -24.95
C GLN A 15 -5.61 8.23 -23.74
N LEU A 16 -5.64 9.44 -23.17
CA LEU A 16 -6.49 9.75 -22.02
C LEU A 16 -7.98 9.57 -22.36
N ALA A 17 -8.42 10.04 -23.54
CA ALA A 17 -9.79 9.87 -24.00
C ALA A 17 -10.16 8.40 -24.20
N ARG A 18 -9.25 7.59 -24.77
CA ARG A 18 -9.44 6.15 -24.95
C ARG A 18 -9.58 5.42 -23.61
N ILE A 19 -8.72 5.73 -22.63
CA ILE A 19 -8.81 5.17 -21.27
C ILE A 19 -10.14 5.55 -20.62
N GLN A 20 -10.51 6.83 -20.64
CA GLN A 20 -11.75 7.30 -20.03
C GLN A 20 -12.98 6.67 -20.69
N LYS A 21 -12.97 6.49 -22.01
CA LYS A 21 -14.03 5.78 -22.74
C LYS A 21 -14.11 4.31 -22.31
N ALA A 22 -12.98 3.60 -22.24
CA ALA A 22 -12.93 2.21 -21.82
C ALA A 22 -13.43 2.01 -20.37
N VAL A 23 -13.05 2.91 -19.46
CA VAL A 23 -13.53 2.94 -18.08
C VAL A 23 -15.05 3.17 -18.04
N ARG A 24 -15.56 4.16 -18.78
CA ARG A 24 -17.01 4.45 -18.82
C ARG A 24 -17.83 3.30 -19.39
N LEU A 25 -17.34 2.63 -20.44
CA LEU A 25 -17.99 1.47 -21.02
C LEU A 25 -17.99 0.24 -20.08
N SER A 26 -17.08 0.21 -19.10
CA SER A 26 -16.94 -0.88 -18.13
C SER A 26 -17.61 -0.57 -16.78
N MET A 27 -18.33 0.55 -16.68
CA MET A 27 -18.91 1.05 -15.43
C MET A 27 -19.96 0.11 -14.85
N ASN A 28 -19.94 -0.05 -13.53
CA ASN A 28 -20.95 -0.78 -12.78
C ASN A 28 -21.44 0.09 -11.61
N GLY A 29 -22.59 0.74 -11.80
CA GLY A 29 -23.18 1.65 -10.81
C GLY A 29 -23.52 0.95 -9.50
N VAL A 30 -24.03 -0.29 -9.55
CA VAL A 30 -24.37 -1.07 -8.34
C VAL A 30 -23.13 -1.34 -7.48
N VAL A 31 -22.01 -1.67 -8.12
CA VAL A 31 -20.73 -1.85 -7.42
C VAL A 31 -20.24 -0.51 -6.85
N ALA A 32 -20.35 0.57 -7.63
CA ALA A 32 -19.93 1.90 -7.18
C ALA A 32 -20.70 2.37 -5.95
N ASP A 33 -22.03 2.19 -5.94
CA ASP A 33 -22.91 2.52 -4.82
C ASP A 33 -22.60 1.66 -3.59
N SER A 34 -22.44 0.34 -3.78
CA SER A 34 -22.09 -0.55 -2.67
C SER A 34 -20.72 -0.26 -2.03
N MET A 35 -19.75 0.22 -2.82
CA MET A 35 -18.46 0.68 -2.30
C MET A 35 -18.60 1.97 -1.49
N LYS A 36 -19.44 2.89 -1.94
CA LYS A 36 -19.75 4.13 -1.24
C LYS A 36 -20.43 3.86 0.10
N ASP A 37 -21.39 2.93 0.14
CA ASP A 37 -22.08 2.51 1.36
C ASP A 37 -21.13 1.89 2.40
N ARG A 38 -20.05 1.25 1.94
CA ARG A 38 -18.97 0.70 2.78
C ARG A 38 -17.92 1.72 3.20
N GLY A 39 -18.13 3.01 2.89
CA GLY A 39 -17.24 4.09 3.29
C GLY A 39 -15.93 4.18 2.50
N ILE A 40 -15.84 3.57 1.30
CA ILE A 40 -14.66 3.72 0.44
C ILE A 40 -14.66 5.12 -0.17
N GLY A 41 -13.89 6.02 0.45
CA GLY A 41 -13.83 7.43 0.11
C GLY A 41 -13.01 7.73 -1.15
N TYR A 42 -13.67 7.76 -2.31
CA TYR A 42 -13.16 8.40 -3.52
C TYR A 42 -14.05 9.60 -3.90
N LYS A 43 -13.47 10.61 -4.54
CA LYS A 43 -14.25 11.74 -5.11
C LYS A 43 -15.22 11.26 -6.18
N LYS A 44 -14.79 10.27 -6.97
CA LYS A 44 -15.59 9.63 -8.02
C LYS A 44 -15.17 8.17 -8.19
N ASN A 45 -16.15 7.30 -8.39
CA ASN A 45 -15.98 5.86 -8.53
C ASN A 45 -16.96 5.36 -9.62
N TYR A 46 -16.48 4.56 -10.57
CA TYR A 46 -17.30 3.93 -11.62
C TYR A 46 -17.55 2.43 -11.37
N GLY A 47 -17.05 1.87 -10.27
CA GLY A 47 -17.28 0.47 -9.91
C GLY A 47 -16.61 -0.52 -10.85
N VAL A 48 -15.60 -0.09 -11.61
CA VAL A 48 -14.88 -0.98 -12.53
C VAL A 48 -13.96 -1.89 -11.72
N THR A 49 -13.98 -3.18 -12.02
CA THR A 49 -13.16 -4.18 -11.31
C THR A 49 -11.67 -3.96 -11.60
N THR A 50 -10.82 -4.28 -10.62
CA THR A 50 -9.36 -4.19 -10.78
C THR A 50 -8.83 -5.08 -11.90
N LEU A 51 -9.44 -6.25 -12.12
CA LEU A 51 -9.14 -7.12 -13.26
C LEU A 51 -9.38 -6.40 -14.60
N ARG A 52 -10.54 -5.75 -14.75
CA ARG A 52 -10.85 -5.00 -15.97
C ARG A 52 -9.93 -3.80 -16.16
N LEU A 53 -9.54 -3.11 -15.09
CA LEU A 53 -8.55 -2.04 -15.17
C LEU A 53 -7.18 -2.57 -15.65
N LYS A 54 -6.76 -3.74 -15.16
CA LYS A 54 -5.52 -4.40 -15.62
C LYS A 54 -5.59 -4.83 -17.09
N GLU A 55 -6.76 -5.21 -17.59
CA GLU A 55 -6.94 -5.46 -19.03
C GLU A 55 -6.79 -4.16 -19.82
N ILE A 56 -7.46 -3.08 -19.40
CA ILE A 56 -7.37 -1.77 -20.05
C ILE A 56 -5.92 -1.27 -20.07
N SER A 57 -5.16 -1.44 -18.98
CA SER A 57 -3.78 -0.95 -18.91
C SER A 57 -2.84 -1.65 -19.90
N ARG A 58 -3.15 -2.86 -20.37
CA ARG A 58 -2.31 -3.60 -21.33
C ARG A 58 -2.33 -2.99 -22.74
N ASP A 59 -3.31 -2.15 -23.04
CA ASP A 59 -3.43 -1.48 -24.34
C ASP A 59 -2.58 -0.19 -24.43
N PHE A 60 -1.81 0.13 -23.38
CA PHE A 60 -1.05 1.37 -23.26
C PHE A 60 0.36 1.11 -22.73
N GLU A 61 1.33 1.80 -23.31
CA GLU A 61 2.70 1.80 -22.79
C GLU A 61 2.80 2.64 -21.50
N PRO A 62 3.58 2.18 -20.50
CA PRO A 62 3.87 2.99 -19.33
C PRO A 62 4.53 4.32 -19.70
N GLY A 63 4.04 5.41 -19.10
CA GLY A 63 4.50 6.75 -19.43
C GLY A 63 4.21 7.73 -18.31
N GLN A 64 5.24 8.51 -17.92
CA GLN A 64 5.14 9.42 -16.79
C GLN A 64 4.04 10.48 -16.98
N ALA A 65 3.93 11.06 -18.18
CA ALA A 65 2.93 12.08 -18.48
C ALA A 65 1.50 11.52 -18.40
N LEU A 66 1.26 10.32 -18.96
CA LEU A 66 -0.04 9.66 -18.93
C LEU A 66 -0.45 9.31 -17.50
N ALA A 67 0.45 8.71 -16.72
CA ALA A 67 0.24 8.38 -15.33
C ALA A 67 -0.10 9.63 -14.49
N ASP A 68 0.63 10.73 -14.68
CA ASP A 68 0.37 11.99 -13.97
C ASP A 68 -1.02 12.56 -14.27
N ARG A 69 -1.45 12.53 -15.54
CA ARG A 69 -2.79 13.04 -15.92
C ARG A 69 -3.90 12.16 -15.36
N LEU A 70 -3.75 10.84 -15.45
CA LEU A 70 -4.71 9.88 -14.88
C LEU A 70 -4.84 10.05 -13.36
N TRP A 71 -3.73 10.25 -12.67
CA TRP A 71 -3.71 10.48 -11.23
C TRP A 71 -4.41 11.79 -10.85
N LEU A 72 -4.14 12.88 -11.58
CA LEU A 72 -4.70 14.21 -11.32
C LEU A 72 -6.23 14.26 -11.42
N LEU A 73 -6.85 13.39 -12.23
CA LEU A 73 -8.30 13.30 -12.35
C LEU A 73 -8.99 12.97 -11.02
N GLY A 74 -8.29 12.31 -10.08
CA GLY A 74 -8.84 11.98 -8.75
C GLY A 74 -10.04 11.02 -8.79
N ILE A 75 -10.16 10.23 -9.86
CA ILE A 75 -11.18 9.19 -10.03
C ILE A 75 -10.53 7.86 -9.64
N ARG A 76 -11.23 7.01 -8.89
CA ARG A 76 -10.72 5.70 -8.43
C ARG A 76 -10.02 4.93 -9.54
N GLU A 77 -10.73 4.68 -10.64
CA GLU A 77 -10.23 3.87 -11.75
C GLU A 77 -8.99 4.48 -12.40
N THR A 78 -8.94 5.80 -12.53
CA THR A 78 -7.82 6.48 -13.19
C THR A 78 -6.60 6.54 -12.28
N MET A 79 -6.77 6.68 -10.96
CA MET A 79 -5.67 6.61 -10.01
C MET A 79 -5.07 5.19 -9.94
N ILE A 80 -5.91 4.15 -9.98
CA ILE A 80 -5.44 2.76 -10.06
C ILE A 80 -4.70 2.53 -11.39
N LEU A 81 -5.26 2.94 -12.52
CA LEU A 81 -4.59 2.86 -13.83
C LEU A 81 -3.28 3.65 -13.88
N ALA A 82 -3.23 4.82 -13.25
CA ALA A 82 -2.01 5.62 -13.14
C ALA A 82 -0.90 4.84 -12.43
N SER A 83 -1.22 4.07 -11.39
CA SER A 83 -0.24 3.20 -10.71
C SER A 83 0.24 2.04 -11.59
N MET A 84 -0.57 1.57 -12.54
CA MET A 84 -0.18 0.51 -13.49
C MET A 84 0.66 1.06 -14.66
N LEU A 85 0.45 2.32 -15.04
CA LEU A 85 1.07 2.97 -16.20
C LEU A 85 2.22 3.91 -15.83
N ALA A 86 2.58 4.02 -14.54
CA ALA A 86 3.74 4.78 -14.09
C ALA A 86 5.04 3.99 -14.36
N PRO A 87 6.08 4.61 -14.95
CA PRO A 87 7.35 3.95 -15.22
C PRO A 87 8.15 3.77 -13.91
N ALA A 88 8.01 2.61 -13.25
CA ALA A 88 8.56 2.38 -11.91
C ALA A 88 10.08 2.61 -11.80
N SER A 89 10.86 2.24 -12.82
CA SER A 89 12.32 2.36 -12.82
C SER A 89 12.83 3.81 -12.79
N SER A 90 12.03 4.77 -13.26
CA SER A 90 12.38 6.19 -13.32
C SER A 90 11.41 7.08 -12.53
N PHE A 91 10.53 6.48 -11.72
CA PHE A 91 9.51 7.22 -10.99
C PHE A 91 10.15 8.11 -9.90
N PRO A 92 9.94 9.44 -9.90
CA PRO A 92 10.65 10.33 -8.99
C PRO A 92 10.23 10.17 -7.52
N GLU A 93 11.18 10.18 -6.59
CA GLU A 93 10.89 10.04 -5.15
C GLU A 93 9.92 11.12 -4.63
N GLY A 94 10.11 12.38 -5.04
CA GLY A 94 9.21 13.47 -4.64
C GLY A 94 7.76 13.24 -5.10
N LYS A 95 7.57 12.48 -6.19
CA LYS A 95 6.25 12.08 -6.67
C LYS A 95 5.72 10.89 -5.90
N ALA A 96 6.57 9.91 -5.54
CA ALA A 96 6.19 8.81 -4.66
C ALA A 96 5.66 9.33 -3.32
N ARG A 97 6.39 10.27 -2.69
CA ARG A 97 5.96 10.99 -1.47
C ARG A 97 4.59 11.66 -1.65
N LYS A 98 4.39 12.36 -2.77
CA LYS A 98 3.11 13.03 -3.05
C LYS A 98 1.98 12.01 -3.20
N TRP A 99 2.18 10.97 -3.99
CA TRP A 99 1.15 9.95 -4.25
C TRP A 99 0.81 9.16 -2.98
N SER A 100 1.80 8.79 -2.15
CA SER A 100 1.54 8.11 -0.88
C SER A 100 0.74 8.98 0.09
N ALA A 101 1.01 10.28 0.14
CA ALA A 101 0.23 11.23 0.96
C ALA A 101 -1.23 11.36 0.50
N GLU A 102 -1.50 11.15 -0.79
CA GLU A 102 -2.83 11.18 -1.41
C GLU A 102 -3.57 9.82 -1.35
N CYS A 103 -2.88 8.73 -0.98
CA CYS A 103 -3.48 7.40 -0.78
C CYS A 103 -4.20 7.31 0.58
N THR A 104 -5.40 7.85 0.68
CA THR A 104 -6.14 7.97 1.95
C THR A 104 -7.08 6.80 2.27
N ASN A 105 -7.16 5.78 1.42
CA ASN A 105 -7.98 4.60 1.67
C ASN A 105 -7.20 3.30 1.39
N LEU A 106 -7.62 2.23 2.05
CA LEU A 106 -6.98 0.92 2.03
C LEU A 106 -6.82 0.37 0.60
N GLU A 107 -7.86 0.43 -0.23
CA GLU A 107 -7.78 -0.08 -1.61
C GLU A 107 -6.70 0.65 -2.42
N LEU A 108 -6.67 1.98 -2.37
CA LEU A 108 -5.68 2.75 -3.11
C LEU A 108 -4.26 2.47 -2.62
N ILE A 109 -4.06 2.29 -1.30
CA ILE A 109 -2.77 1.90 -0.71
C ILE A 109 -2.32 0.54 -1.25
N GLU A 110 -3.20 -0.47 -1.24
CA GLU A 110 -2.88 -1.80 -1.75
C GLU A 110 -2.58 -1.78 -3.26
N GLN A 111 -3.42 -1.10 -4.04
CA GLN A 111 -3.26 -1.01 -5.49
C GLN A 111 -1.98 -0.29 -5.88
N THR A 112 -1.69 0.88 -5.28
CA THR A 112 -0.47 1.63 -5.59
C THR A 112 0.79 0.91 -5.13
N THR A 113 0.75 0.27 -3.96
CA THR A 113 1.89 -0.54 -3.49
C THR A 113 2.14 -1.74 -4.41
N MET A 114 1.08 -2.44 -4.83
CA MET A 114 1.16 -3.59 -5.72
C MET A 114 1.59 -3.23 -7.14
N ASN A 115 1.06 -2.16 -7.71
CA ASN A 115 1.29 -1.85 -9.12
C ASN A 115 2.57 -1.02 -9.32
N LEU A 116 2.97 -0.23 -8.32
CA LEU A 116 4.06 0.75 -8.46
C LEU A 116 5.11 0.65 -7.36
N PHE A 117 4.75 0.90 -6.09
CA PHE A 117 5.77 1.20 -5.07
C PHE A 117 6.75 0.06 -4.81
N GLN A 118 6.30 -1.20 -4.87
CA GLN A 118 7.20 -2.36 -4.70
C GLN A 118 8.22 -2.52 -5.84
N HIS A 119 8.00 -1.87 -6.98
CA HIS A 119 8.86 -1.93 -8.17
C HIS A 119 9.81 -0.72 -8.28
N LEU A 120 9.77 0.20 -7.31
CA LEU A 120 10.68 1.35 -7.27
C LEU A 120 12.10 0.86 -6.94
N PRO A 121 13.15 1.44 -7.56
CA PRO A 121 14.54 1.08 -7.23
C PRO A 121 14.92 1.42 -5.78
N TYR A 122 14.17 2.31 -5.13
CA TYR A 122 14.33 2.74 -3.74
C TYR A 122 13.19 2.26 -2.83
N ALA A 123 12.47 1.19 -3.20
CA ALA A 123 11.26 0.73 -2.49
C ALA A 123 11.47 0.46 -0.99
N ALA A 124 12.56 -0.21 -0.60
CA ALA A 124 12.87 -0.47 0.82
C ALA A 124 13.14 0.83 1.61
N ALA A 125 13.89 1.76 1.03
CA ALA A 125 14.13 3.08 1.65
C ALA A 125 12.83 3.89 1.78
N PHE A 126 11.97 3.84 0.75
CA PHE A 126 10.67 4.51 0.77
C PHE A 126 9.71 3.92 1.81
N ALA A 127 9.75 2.60 2.02
CA ALA A 127 8.97 1.95 3.07
C ALA A 127 9.35 2.51 4.45
N LEU A 128 10.66 2.61 4.74
CA LEU A 128 11.18 3.16 5.99
C LEU A 128 10.81 4.64 6.17
N GLU A 129 10.90 5.44 5.11
CA GLU A 129 10.44 6.82 5.13
C GLU A 129 8.94 6.90 5.52
N CYS A 130 8.11 6.05 4.93
CA CYS A 130 6.67 6.07 5.14
C CYS A 130 6.24 5.62 6.56
N ILE A 131 6.88 4.62 7.17
CA ILE A 131 6.54 4.17 8.55
C ILE A 131 6.85 5.24 9.61
N HIS A 132 7.71 6.21 9.29
CA HIS A 132 8.03 7.36 10.14
C HIS A 132 7.21 8.61 9.84
N ALA A 133 6.30 8.55 8.86
CA ALA A 133 5.41 9.66 8.57
C ALA A 133 4.46 9.94 9.73
N GLU A 134 3.96 11.17 9.84
CA GLU A 134 3.01 11.56 10.89
C GLU A 134 1.61 10.97 10.70
N LYS A 135 1.21 10.76 9.43
CA LYS A 135 -0.16 10.37 9.08
C LYS A 135 -0.31 8.85 9.02
N ALA A 136 -1.31 8.31 9.70
CA ALA A 136 -1.57 6.86 9.80
C ALA A 136 -1.73 6.15 8.45
N HIS A 137 -2.34 6.80 7.45
CA HIS A 137 -2.48 6.22 6.12
C HIS A 137 -1.13 6.12 5.39
N VAL A 138 -0.23 7.07 5.57
CA VAL A 138 1.13 7.01 5.00
C VAL A 138 1.96 5.95 5.72
N GLN A 139 1.82 5.83 7.05
CA GLN A 139 2.41 4.72 7.80
C GLN A 139 1.92 3.37 7.26
N SER A 140 0.63 3.27 6.94
CA SER A 140 0.04 2.06 6.34
C SER A 140 0.61 1.76 4.95
N VAL A 141 0.91 2.77 4.12
CA VAL A 141 1.69 2.60 2.89
C VAL A 141 3.06 1.99 3.21
N GLY A 142 3.75 2.52 4.22
CA GLY A 142 5.06 2.03 4.64
C GLY A 142 5.06 0.55 5.04
N PHE A 143 4.16 0.15 5.93
CA PHE A 143 4.06 -1.26 6.36
C PHE A 143 3.57 -2.19 5.23
N THR A 144 2.65 -1.73 4.38
CA THR A 144 2.19 -2.52 3.21
C THR A 144 3.34 -2.74 2.21
N LEU A 145 4.16 -1.71 2.00
CA LEU A 145 5.32 -1.77 1.12
C LEU A 145 6.42 -2.65 1.71
N ALA A 146 6.76 -2.46 2.99
CA ALA A 146 7.75 -3.26 3.71
C ALA A 146 7.44 -4.75 3.64
N LEU A 147 6.17 -5.13 3.85
CA LEU A 147 5.69 -6.50 3.68
C LEU A 147 6.06 -7.07 2.30
N ARG A 148 5.79 -6.31 1.23
CA ARG A 148 5.99 -6.74 -0.16
C ARG A 148 7.45 -6.84 -0.56
N VAL A 149 8.31 -5.97 -0.03
CA VAL A 149 9.74 -5.94 -0.35
C VAL A 149 10.61 -6.63 0.70
N SER A 150 9.99 -7.35 1.64
CA SER A 150 10.62 -8.05 2.77
C SER A 150 11.89 -8.83 2.41
N THR A 151 11.91 -9.52 1.26
CA THR A 151 13.06 -10.31 0.79
C THR A 151 14.26 -9.48 0.34
N THR A 152 14.08 -8.17 0.12
CA THR A 152 15.14 -7.24 -0.28
C THR A 152 15.64 -6.39 0.88
N MET A 153 14.95 -6.42 2.03
CA MET A 153 15.31 -5.64 3.21
C MET A 153 16.45 -6.31 3.98
N THR A 154 17.34 -5.50 4.53
CA THR A 154 18.38 -6.00 5.44
C THR A 154 17.80 -6.34 6.81
N LYS A 155 18.50 -7.17 7.60
CA LYS A 155 18.09 -7.48 8.99
C LYS A 155 17.91 -6.21 9.84
N ALA A 156 18.74 -5.19 9.63
CA ALA A 156 18.62 -3.90 10.32
C ALA A 156 17.32 -3.17 9.97
N GLN A 157 16.94 -3.16 8.68
CA GLN A 157 15.70 -2.52 8.23
C GLN A 157 14.46 -3.28 8.74
N VAL A 158 14.51 -4.62 8.75
CA VAL A 158 13.44 -5.45 9.35
C VAL A 158 13.28 -5.16 10.85
N ALA A 159 14.38 -5.04 11.59
CA ALA A 159 14.35 -4.67 12.99
C ALA A 159 13.77 -3.26 13.21
N GLU A 160 14.12 -2.30 12.36
CA GLU A 160 13.56 -0.95 12.41
C GLU A 160 12.05 -0.91 12.19
N VAL A 161 11.56 -1.61 11.16
CA VAL A 161 10.11 -1.76 10.89
C VAL A 161 9.41 -2.42 12.07
N THR A 162 10.03 -3.45 12.67
CA THR A 162 9.49 -4.15 13.84
C THR A 162 9.35 -3.22 15.03
N ARG A 163 10.42 -2.53 15.42
CA ARG A 163 10.42 -1.54 16.50
C ARG A 163 9.34 -0.48 16.25
N ARG A 164 9.30 0.07 15.04
CA ARG A 164 8.33 1.13 14.71
C ARG A 164 6.89 0.64 14.75
N GLY A 165 6.62 -0.60 14.32
CA GLY A 165 5.31 -1.23 14.42
C GLY A 165 4.84 -1.37 15.86
N LEU A 166 5.74 -1.74 16.78
CA LEU A 166 5.43 -1.87 18.20
C LEU A 166 5.21 -0.51 18.88
N GLU A 167 5.97 0.52 18.53
CA GLU A 167 5.72 1.90 19.00
C GLU A 167 4.34 2.41 18.58
N LEU A 168 3.86 2.01 17.41
CA LEU A 168 2.55 2.38 16.88
C LEU A 168 1.40 1.49 17.39
N ALA A 169 1.67 0.52 18.27
CA ALA A 169 0.65 -0.38 18.81
C ALA A 169 -0.42 0.34 19.65
N CYS A 170 -0.15 1.57 20.11
CA CYS A 170 -1.12 2.43 20.81
C CYS A 170 -2.07 3.19 19.87
N SER A 171 -1.88 3.09 18.54
CA SER A 171 -2.73 3.77 17.57
C SER A 171 -4.18 3.32 17.66
N THR A 172 -5.10 4.26 17.49
CA THR A 172 -6.54 4.01 17.37
C THR A 172 -6.96 3.61 15.95
N ASP A 173 -6.06 3.72 14.97
CA ASP A 173 -6.30 3.33 13.59
C ASP A 173 -6.22 1.80 13.44
N SER A 174 -7.39 1.15 13.44
CA SER A 174 -7.50 -0.31 13.32
C SER A 174 -6.90 -0.87 12.02
N TYR A 175 -6.90 -0.10 10.94
CA TYR A 175 -6.34 -0.54 9.66
C TYR A 175 -4.81 -0.52 9.71
N LEU A 176 -4.23 0.53 10.27
CA LEU A 176 -2.78 0.59 10.51
C LEU A 176 -2.32 -0.57 11.38
N ILE A 177 -3.00 -0.83 12.51
CA ILE A 177 -2.68 -1.94 13.41
C ILE A 177 -2.72 -3.28 12.67
N LYS A 178 -3.76 -3.54 11.88
CA LYS A 178 -3.87 -4.78 11.09
C LYS A 178 -2.75 -4.89 10.05
N THR A 179 -2.36 -3.78 9.44
CA THR A 179 -1.27 -3.73 8.46
C THR A 179 0.08 -4.02 9.12
N ILE A 180 0.36 -3.44 10.29
CA ILE A 180 1.54 -3.75 11.10
C ILE A 180 1.56 -5.25 11.45
N ALA A 181 0.47 -5.76 12.03
CA ALA A 181 0.37 -7.16 12.42
C ALA A 181 0.64 -8.12 11.26
N THR A 182 0.09 -7.83 10.08
CA THR A 182 0.30 -8.62 8.86
C THR A 182 1.74 -8.51 8.35
N CYS A 183 2.34 -7.32 8.42
CA CYS A 183 3.74 -7.10 8.04
C CYS A 183 4.71 -7.90 8.93
N LEU A 184 4.54 -7.84 10.25
CA LEU A 184 5.40 -8.55 11.19
C LEU A 184 5.23 -10.06 11.08
N ALA A 185 4.00 -10.56 10.91
CA ALA A 185 3.77 -11.96 10.61
C ALA A 185 4.42 -12.38 9.28
N ARG A 186 4.38 -11.55 8.23
CA ARG A 186 5.11 -11.87 6.99
C ARG A 186 6.62 -11.97 7.20
N PHE A 187 7.19 -11.10 8.03
CA PHE A 187 8.64 -11.11 8.28
C PHE A 187 9.14 -12.36 9.00
N THR A 188 8.31 -13.04 9.80
CA THR A 188 8.71 -14.33 10.41
C THR A 188 8.93 -15.43 9.38
N ARG A 189 8.42 -15.26 8.14
CA ARG A 189 8.66 -16.18 7.02
C ARG A 189 9.97 -15.93 6.27
N ILE A 190 10.74 -14.89 6.62
CA ILE A 190 12.03 -14.60 5.97
C ILE A 190 13.03 -15.71 6.31
N ASP A 191 13.33 -15.88 7.60
CA ASP A 191 14.15 -16.94 8.15
C ASP A 191 13.86 -17.10 9.65
N ARG A 192 14.38 -18.18 10.25
CA ARG A 192 14.15 -18.50 11.66
C ARG A 192 14.76 -17.46 12.61
N ASP A 193 15.93 -16.91 12.31
CA ASP A 193 16.58 -15.92 13.17
C ASP A 193 15.75 -14.65 13.24
N THR A 194 15.26 -14.17 12.10
CA THR A 194 14.36 -13.01 12.01
C THR A 194 13.06 -13.27 12.77
N ALA A 195 12.48 -14.46 12.64
CA ALA A 195 11.26 -14.83 13.37
C ALA A 195 11.45 -14.75 14.89
N LEU A 196 12.54 -15.31 15.41
CA LEU A 196 12.86 -15.29 16.84
C LEU A 196 13.21 -13.87 17.33
N ALA A 197 13.92 -13.08 16.53
CA ALA A 197 14.23 -11.69 16.85
C ALA A 197 12.97 -10.81 16.92
N ILE A 198 11.97 -11.05 16.07
CA ILE A 198 10.67 -10.37 16.14
C ILE A 198 9.92 -10.79 17.41
N ARG A 199 9.87 -12.10 17.69
CA ARG A 199 9.19 -12.63 18.89
C ARG A 199 9.76 -12.06 20.19
N GLN A 200 11.08 -11.95 20.29
CA GLN A 200 11.76 -11.40 21.46
C GLN A 200 11.44 -9.92 21.71
N GLN A 201 11.12 -9.15 20.65
CA GLN A 201 10.78 -7.73 20.77
C GLN A 201 9.32 -7.51 21.19
N ILE A 202 8.42 -8.48 20.96
CA ILE A 202 7.01 -8.36 21.29
C ILE A 202 6.83 -8.58 22.81
N PRO A 203 6.33 -7.58 23.56
CA PRO A 203 6.10 -7.74 24.99
C PRO A 203 5.07 -8.83 25.31
N GLU A 204 5.27 -9.50 26.44
CA GLU A 204 4.30 -10.43 27.02
C GLU A 204 3.00 -9.72 27.43
N ALA A 205 1.93 -10.51 27.57
CA ALA A 205 0.62 -9.99 27.94
C ALA A 205 0.65 -9.29 29.31
N SER A 206 -0.08 -8.19 29.45
CA SER A 206 -0.23 -7.46 30.71
C SER A 206 -1.63 -6.86 30.84
N GLU A 207 -2.09 -6.62 32.07
CA GLU A 207 -3.48 -6.18 32.34
C GLU A 207 -3.86 -4.85 31.68
N ASN A 208 -2.90 -3.97 31.39
CA ASN A 208 -3.12 -2.62 30.83
C ASN A 208 -2.52 -2.43 29.44
N GLU A 209 -2.51 -3.47 28.60
CA GLU A 209 -1.93 -3.38 27.27
C GLU A 209 -2.85 -2.75 26.21
N TRP A 210 -2.23 -2.14 25.19
CA TRP A 210 -2.95 -1.59 24.06
C TRP A 210 -3.62 -2.69 23.25
N LYS A 211 -4.87 -2.48 22.81
CA LYS A 211 -5.59 -3.40 21.92
C LYS A 211 -4.80 -3.71 20.64
N GLY A 212 -4.00 -2.76 20.14
CA GLY A 212 -3.17 -2.97 18.97
C GLY A 212 -2.06 -3.99 19.21
N LEU A 213 -1.48 -4.02 20.42
CA LEU A 213 -0.45 -4.99 20.78
C LEU A 213 -1.01 -6.42 20.82
N LEU A 214 -2.24 -6.59 21.35
CA LEU A 214 -2.96 -7.87 21.32
C LEU A 214 -3.11 -8.41 19.89
N VAL A 215 -3.48 -7.54 18.93
CA VAL A 215 -3.65 -7.92 17.52
C VAL A 215 -2.31 -8.33 16.90
N ILE A 216 -1.27 -7.52 17.11
CA ILE A 216 0.08 -7.80 16.60
C ILE A 216 0.60 -9.14 17.16
N ARG A 217 0.52 -9.34 18.48
CA ARG A 217 0.96 -10.57 19.14
C ARG A 217 0.23 -11.77 18.58
N LYS A 218 -1.09 -11.69 18.43
CA LYS A 218 -1.91 -12.79 17.88
C LYS A 218 -1.48 -13.19 16.47
N PHE A 219 -1.29 -12.23 15.57
CA PHE A 219 -0.88 -12.52 14.19
C PHE A 219 0.50 -13.17 14.13
N VAL A 220 1.46 -12.64 14.88
CA VAL A 220 2.82 -13.17 14.91
C VAL A 220 2.86 -14.56 15.55
N SER A 221 2.19 -14.76 16.69
CA SER A 221 2.18 -16.07 17.39
C SER A 221 1.54 -17.16 16.53
N ASN A 222 0.39 -16.87 15.90
CA ASN A 222 -0.27 -17.80 14.98
C ASN A 222 0.67 -18.23 13.84
N GLU A 223 1.45 -17.28 13.32
CA GLU A 223 2.37 -17.53 12.23
C GLU A 223 3.61 -18.32 12.71
N LEU A 224 4.13 -18.05 13.91
CA LEU A 224 5.23 -18.82 14.51
C LEU A 224 4.83 -20.27 14.81
N ILE A 225 3.61 -20.48 15.29
CA ILE A 225 3.02 -21.82 15.49
C ILE A 225 2.90 -22.54 14.15
N PHE A 226 2.38 -21.88 13.12
CA PHE A 226 2.28 -22.44 11.77
C PHE A 226 3.64 -22.85 11.20
N LEU A 227 4.70 -22.08 11.47
CA LEU A 227 6.07 -22.37 11.04
C LEU A 227 6.79 -23.41 11.93
N GLY A 228 6.18 -23.85 13.04
CA GLY A 228 6.80 -24.77 14.00
C GLY A 228 7.91 -24.15 14.85
N TYR A 229 7.91 -22.83 14.99
CA TYR A 229 8.88 -22.10 15.82
C TYR A 229 8.40 -21.93 17.27
N GLU A 230 7.09 -22.03 17.51
CA GLU A 230 6.47 -22.01 18.83
C GLU A 230 5.50 -23.19 18.98
N GLN A 231 5.27 -23.63 20.22
CA GLN A 231 4.25 -24.64 20.52
C GLN A 231 2.90 -23.95 20.76
N ASP A 232 1.84 -24.61 20.32
CA ASP A 232 0.48 -24.21 20.65
C ASP A 232 0.19 -24.60 22.10
N ASN A 233 0.13 -23.61 23.00
CA ASN A 233 -0.18 -23.80 24.41
C ASN A 233 -1.68 -23.61 24.71
N SER A 234 -2.53 -23.63 23.68
CA SER A 234 -3.99 -23.49 23.78
C SER A 234 -4.67 -24.68 24.46
#